data_AF-A0A6P2NPH9-F1
#
_entry.id   AF-A0A6P2NPH9-F1
#
_cell.length_a   1.000
_cell.length_b   1.000
_cell.length_c   1.000
_cell.angle_alpha   90.00
_cell.angle_beta   90.00
_cell.angle_gamma   90.00
#
_symmetry.space_group_name_H-M   'P 1'
#
loop_
_entity.id
_entity.type
_entity.pdbx_description
1 polymer ?
#
loop_
_entity_poly.entity_id
_entity_poly.type
_entity_poly.pdbx_seq_one_letter_code
_entity_poly.pdbx_strand_id
1 'polypeptide(L)'
;MVNNRTNVGKWQGTPPPEPGEDRKISGGPLYSLDDLEPLLAAGKVALWTKDCAKDAANLGFDLDDVAALIREAIVHGRYIDSEWCQGKPTGPWAACDAYSLRRTEWNEFARRDLTCDYFVKFAIGKTGNVVITISCHTSN
;
A
#
# COMPACT_ATOMS: atom_id res chain seq x y z
N MET A 1 -1.92 -21.74 -18.98
CA MET A 1 -2.12 -21.12 -17.65
C MET A 1 -3.06 -19.94 -17.87
N VAL A 2 -4.22 -19.87 -17.21
CA VAL A 2 -5.17 -18.77 -17.45
C VAL A 2 -4.71 -17.57 -16.62
N ASN A 3 -4.20 -16.53 -17.28
CA ASN A 3 -3.85 -15.27 -16.63
C ASN A 3 -5.15 -14.52 -16.30
N ASN A 4 -5.50 -14.44 -15.02
CA ASN A 4 -6.60 -13.60 -14.57
C ASN A 4 -6.23 -12.13 -14.77
N ARG A 5 -6.82 -11.47 -15.77
CA ARG A 5 -6.60 -10.03 -16.06
C ARG A 5 -7.66 -9.13 -15.42
N THR A 6 -8.41 -9.66 -14.45
CA THR A 6 -9.48 -8.89 -13.81
C THR A 6 -8.88 -7.76 -12.99
N ASN A 7 -9.11 -6.52 -13.42
CA ASN A 7 -8.85 -5.34 -12.61
C ASN A 7 -9.97 -5.19 -11.54
N VAL A 8 -9.59 -5.31 -10.28
CA VAL A 8 -10.46 -5.14 -9.11
C VAL A 8 -10.32 -3.76 -8.46
N GLY A 9 -9.39 -2.93 -8.94
CA GLY A 9 -9.15 -1.55 -8.49
C GLY A 9 -10.09 -0.53 -9.13
N LYS A 10 -10.25 0.61 -8.47
CA LYS A 10 -11.01 1.79 -8.91
C LYS A 10 -10.35 2.46 -10.10
N TRP A 11 -9.02 2.50 -10.14
CA TRP A 11 -8.30 3.11 -11.25
C TRP A 11 -8.55 2.36 -12.57
N GLN A 12 -8.83 3.13 -13.62
CA GLN A 12 -9.21 2.59 -14.92
C GLN A 12 -7.97 2.32 -15.76
N GLY A 13 -7.85 1.08 -16.22
CA GLY A 13 -6.78 0.65 -17.09
C GLY A 13 -6.78 -0.86 -17.25
N THR A 14 -5.91 -1.34 -18.14
CA THR A 14 -5.79 -2.77 -18.44
C THR A 14 -4.49 -3.32 -17.87
N PRO A 15 -4.55 -4.33 -16.98
CA PRO A 15 -3.34 -5.01 -16.51
C PRO A 15 -2.57 -5.64 -17.67
N PRO A 16 -1.23 -5.79 -17.53
CA PRO A 16 -0.42 -6.44 -18.54
C PRO A 16 -0.93 -7.87 -18.83
N PRO A 17 -0.79 -8.35 -20.07
CA PRO A 17 -1.25 -9.67 -20.49
C PRO A 17 -0.50 -10.83 -19.80
N GLU A 18 0.78 -10.65 -19.45
CA GLU A 18 1.60 -11.69 -18.84
C GLU A 18 2.27 -11.28 -17.50
N PRO A 19 2.33 -12.20 -16.50
CA PRO A 19 3.09 -12.00 -15.28
C PRO A 19 4.60 -11.94 -15.58
N GLY A 20 5.11 -10.76 -15.88
CA GLY A 20 6.53 -10.57 -16.24
C GLY A 20 6.76 -9.38 -17.18
N GLU A 21 5.71 -8.93 -17.86
CA GLU A 21 5.73 -7.67 -18.58
C GLU A 21 5.75 -6.47 -17.65
N ASP A 22 6.06 -5.29 -18.23
CA ASP A 22 6.11 -4.03 -17.50
C ASP A 22 4.77 -3.75 -16.81
N ARG A 23 4.88 -3.40 -15.53
CA ARG A 23 3.75 -3.15 -14.64
C ARG A 23 3.61 -1.67 -14.33
N LYS A 24 4.58 -0.83 -14.72
CA LYS A 24 4.60 0.59 -14.37
C LYS A 24 3.49 1.35 -15.09
N ILE A 25 2.91 2.29 -14.37
CA ILE A 25 1.87 3.18 -14.84
C ILE A 25 2.45 4.60 -14.79
N SER A 26 2.43 5.30 -15.92
CA SER A 26 2.91 6.68 -16.01
C SER A 26 1.81 7.67 -15.61
N GLY A 27 2.22 8.88 -15.21
CA GLY A 27 1.29 9.98 -14.88
C GLY A 27 1.27 10.42 -13.41
N GLY A 28 2.05 9.76 -12.55
CA GLY A 28 2.09 10.06 -11.11
C GLY A 28 1.05 9.28 -10.31
N PRO A 29 0.78 9.69 -9.06
CA PRO A 29 -0.19 9.03 -8.19
C PRO A 29 -1.56 8.84 -8.83
N LEU A 30 -2.13 7.65 -8.67
CA LEU A 30 -3.44 7.27 -9.20
C LEU A 30 -4.60 7.68 -8.29
N TYR A 31 -4.33 7.82 -6.99
CA TYR A 31 -5.33 8.11 -5.97
C TYR A 31 -4.99 9.41 -5.22
N SER A 32 -5.95 10.33 -5.17
CA SER A 32 -5.82 11.56 -4.40
C SER A 32 -6.15 11.35 -2.93
N LEU A 33 -5.68 12.25 -2.05
CA LEU A 33 -6.09 12.22 -0.65
C LEU A 33 -7.61 12.43 -0.49
N ASP A 34 -8.22 13.25 -1.35
CA ASP A 34 -9.68 13.49 -1.34
C ASP A 34 -10.48 12.21 -1.61
N ASP A 35 -9.96 11.31 -2.44
CA ASP A 35 -10.57 9.99 -2.69
C ASP A 35 -10.40 9.01 -1.52
N LEU A 36 -9.30 9.13 -0.78
CA LEU A 36 -8.90 8.18 0.27
C LEU A 36 -9.47 8.56 1.63
N GLU A 37 -9.43 9.84 1.98
CA GLU A 37 -9.87 10.38 3.26
C GLU A 37 -11.22 9.81 3.74
N PRO A 38 -12.31 9.80 2.93
CA PRO A 38 -13.58 9.24 3.39
C PRO A 38 -13.53 7.72 3.62
N LEU A 39 -12.64 7.00 2.92
CA LEU A 39 -12.49 5.56 3.09
C LEU A 39 -11.67 5.23 4.33
N LEU A 40 -10.59 5.99 4.57
CA LEU A 40 -9.75 5.87 5.76
C LEU A 40 -10.54 6.22 7.02
N ALA A 41 -11.29 7.33 7.00
CA ALA A 41 -12.13 7.74 8.12
C ALA A 41 -13.26 6.75 8.42
N ALA A 42 -13.70 5.96 7.43
CA ALA A 42 -14.70 4.92 7.60
C ALA A 42 -14.10 3.54 7.98
N GLY A 43 -12.80 3.46 8.25
CA GLY A 43 -12.11 2.21 8.59
C GLY A 43 -12.11 1.19 7.46
N LYS A 44 -12.28 1.61 6.20
CA LYS A 44 -12.34 0.70 5.04
C LYS A 44 -10.96 0.30 4.56
N VAL A 45 -10.12 -0.18 5.49
CA VAL A 45 -8.76 -0.63 5.24
C VAL A 45 -8.71 -2.16 5.35
N ALA A 46 -8.07 -2.79 4.38
CA ALA A 46 -7.84 -4.23 4.37
C ALA A 46 -6.39 -4.57 3.99
N LEU A 47 -5.77 -5.46 4.75
CA LEU A 47 -4.41 -5.95 4.49
C LEU A 47 -4.48 -6.98 3.35
N TRP A 48 -3.83 -6.69 2.21
CA TRP A 48 -4.03 -7.43 0.96
C TRP A 48 -3.54 -8.88 1.07
N THR A 49 -2.40 -9.08 1.71
CA THR A 49 -1.72 -10.37 1.83
C THR A 49 -1.59 -10.79 3.29
N LYS A 50 -1.45 -12.10 3.52
CA LYS A 50 -1.18 -12.64 4.86
C LYS A 50 0.13 -12.10 5.44
N ASP A 51 1.12 -11.87 4.59
CA ASP A 51 2.42 -11.37 5.04
C ASP A 51 2.33 -9.89 5.40
N CYS A 52 1.57 -9.08 4.66
CA CYS A 52 1.26 -7.71 5.09
C CYS A 52 0.58 -7.68 6.47
N ALA A 53 -0.33 -8.63 6.75
CA ALA A 53 -0.98 -8.71 8.05
C ALA A 53 0.00 -9.04 9.18
N LYS A 54 0.98 -9.91 8.91
CA LYS A 54 2.06 -10.19 9.87
C LYS A 54 2.98 -8.99 10.05
N ASP A 55 3.33 -8.30 8.97
CA ASP A 55 4.21 -7.13 9.02
C ASP A 55 3.58 -6.00 9.84
N ALA A 56 2.29 -5.71 9.62
CA ALA A 56 1.53 -4.76 10.44
C ALA A 56 1.50 -5.18 11.91
N ALA A 57 1.22 -6.46 12.21
CA ALA A 57 1.22 -6.97 13.58
C ALA A 57 2.60 -6.90 14.25
N ASN A 58 3.69 -7.15 13.52
CA ASN A 58 5.06 -7.04 14.03
C ASN A 58 5.44 -5.59 14.36
N LEU A 59 4.83 -4.62 13.67
CA LEU A 59 4.93 -3.19 13.96
C LEU A 59 4.01 -2.75 15.09
N GLY A 60 3.13 -3.64 15.58
CA GLY A 60 2.11 -3.31 16.57
C GLY A 60 0.96 -2.47 16.02
N PHE A 61 0.79 -2.42 14.69
CA PHE A 61 -0.26 -1.62 14.05
C PHE A 61 -1.58 -2.38 13.96
N ASP A 62 -2.66 -1.72 14.37
CA ASP A 62 -4.02 -2.09 14.01
C ASP A 62 -4.46 -1.42 12.68
N LEU A 63 -5.74 -1.56 12.31
CA LEU A 63 -6.23 -1.00 11.05
C LEU A 63 -6.31 0.54 11.06
N ASP A 64 -6.48 1.16 12.22
CA ASP A 64 -6.52 2.61 12.37
C ASP A 64 -5.10 3.18 12.26
N ASP A 65 -4.11 2.51 12.86
CA ASP A 65 -2.69 2.82 12.67
C ASP A 65 -2.28 2.73 11.19
N VAL A 66 -2.74 1.69 10.49
CA VAL A 66 -2.51 1.52 9.06
C VAL A 66 -3.16 2.65 8.25
N ALA A 67 -4.38 3.06 8.61
CA ALA A 67 -5.06 4.18 7.96
C ALA A 67 -4.29 5.50 8.15
N ALA A 68 -3.81 5.76 9.37
CA ALA A 68 -2.97 6.91 9.69
C ALA A 68 -1.64 6.88 8.91
N LEU A 69 -1.00 5.72 8.81
CA LEU A 69 0.23 5.52 8.04
C LEU A 69 0.03 5.85 6.55
N ILE A 70 -1.08 5.42 5.93
CA ILE A 70 -1.40 5.77 4.54
C ILE A 70 -1.50 7.28 4.38
N ARG A 71 -2.28 7.92 5.25
CA ARG A 71 -2.48 9.37 5.21
C ARG A 71 -1.15 10.11 5.31
N GLU A 72 -0.33 9.76 6.30
CA GLU A 72 0.97 10.41 6.50
C GLU A 72 1.94 10.14 5.35
N ALA A 73 1.95 8.94 4.76
CA ALA A 73 2.80 8.64 3.62
C ALA A 73 2.46 9.50 2.39
N ILE A 74 1.19 9.87 2.21
CA ILE A 74 0.75 10.76 1.13
C ILE A 74 1.09 12.22 1.44
N VAL A 75 0.85 12.68 2.67
CA VAL A 75 1.00 14.09 3.05
C VAL A 75 2.47 14.47 3.29
N HIS A 76 3.23 13.58 3.93
CA HIS A 76 4.60 13.85 4.40
C HIS A 76 5.65 12.95 3.76
N GLY A 77 5.23 11.84 3.16
CA GLY A 77 6.13 10.93 2.48
C GLY A 77 6.49 11.38 1.07
N ARG A 78 7.11 10.44 0.35
CA ARG A 78 7.53 10.62 -1.04
C ARG A 78 6.88 9.55 -1.90
N TYR A 79 6.15 9.99 -2.92
CA TYR A 79 5.68 9.11 -3.99
C TYR A 79 6.86 8.44 -4.70
N ILE A 80 6.77 7.13 -4.90
CA ILE A 80 7.78 6.31 -5.58
C ILE A 80 7.34 6.07 -7.02
N ASP A 81 6.23 5.35 -7.20
CA ASP A 81 5.66 4.99 -8.49
C ASP A 81 4.23 4.43 -8.33
N SER A 82 3.61 4.17 -9.48
CA SER A 82 2.35 3.46 -9.60
C SER A 82 2.54 2.24 -10.48
N GLU A 83 1.97 1.11 -10.08
CA GLU A 83 2.12 -0.13 -10.83
C GLU A 83 0.97 -1.12 -10.64
N TRP A 84 0.81 -2.01 -11.62
CA TRP A 84 -0.09 -3.16 -11.53
C TRP A 84 0.46 -4.21 -10.57
N CYS A 85 -0.33 -4.56 -9.55
CA CYS A 85 0.01 -5.53 -8.53
C CYS A 85 -0.96 -6.71 -8.51
N GLN A 86 -0.46 -7.88 -8.09
CA GLN A 86 -1.27 -9.05 -7.77
C GLN A 86 -1.09 -9.42 -6.31
N GLY A 87 -2.19 -9.77 -5.63
CA GLY A 87 -2.12 -10.24 -4.24
C GLY A 87 -1.56 -11.64 -4.04
N LYS A 88 -1.62 -12.45 -5.10
CA LYS A 88 -1.11 -13.81 -5.14
C LYS A 88 -0.85 -14.19 -6.60
N PRO A 89 0.02 -15.17 -6.88
CA PRO A 89 0.20 -15.71 -8.22
C PRO A 89 -1.16 -16.06 -8.84
N THR A 90 -1.39 -15.67 -10.09
CA THR A 90 -2.65 -15.87 -10.85
C THR A 90 -3.90 -15.18 -10.27
N GLY A 91 -3.73 -14.34 -9.24
CA GLY A 91 -4.81 -13.56 -8.65
C GLY A 91 -5.25 -12.37 -9.51
N PRO A 92 -6.34 -11.70 -9.10
CA PRO A 92 -6.78 -10.45 -9.73
C PRO A 92 -5.73 -9.34 -9.53
N TRP A 93 -5.86 -8.30 -10.35
CA TRP A 93 -4.94 -7.17 -10.39
C TRP A 93 -5.57 -5.91 -9.79
N ALA A 94 -4.73 -5.08 -9.17
CA ALA A 94 -5.07 -3.71 -8.82
C ALA A 94 -3.91 -2.79 -9.20
N ALA A 95 -4.23 -1.59 -9.67
CA ALA A 95 -3.23 -0.54 -9.86
C ALA A 95 -2.99 0.11 -8.51
N CYS A 96 -1.75 0.06 -8.03
CA CYS A 96 -1.36 0.53 -6.71
C CYS A 96 -0.44 1.74 -6.83
N ASP A 97 -0.55 2.67 -5.87
CA ASP A 97 0.47 3.68 -5.62
C ASP A 97 1.41 3.21 -4.53
N ALA A 98 2.69 3.53 -4.67
CA ALA A 98 3.73 3.28 -3.67
C ALA A 98 4.31 4.60 -3.14
N TYR A 99 4.46 4.67 -1.82
CA TYR A 99 5.06 5.79 -1.10
C TYR A 99 6.11 5.29 -0.12
N SER A 100 7.17 6.08 0.09
CA SER A 100 8.08 5.92 1.21
C SER A 100 7.83 7.00 2.25
N LEU A 101 7.79 6.63 3.53
CA LEU A 101 7.69 7.54 4.65
C LEU A 101 8.80 7.26 5.65
N ARG A 102 9.59 8.28 5.97
CA ARG A 102 10.62 8.19 6.99
C ARG A 102 10.12 8.79 8.29
N ARG A 103 10.18 8.04 9.39
CA ARG A 103 9.84 8.49 10.73
C ARG A 103 10.98 8.26 11.70
N THR A 104 11.05 9.10 12.71
CA THR A 104 11.89 8.85 13.89
C THR A 104 10.95 8.40 15.00
N GLU A 105 11.18 7.21 15.50
CA GLU A 105 10.32 6.58 16.50
C GLU A 105 11.14 6.10 17.69
N TRP A 106 10.61 6.32 18.89
CA TRP A 106 11.22 5.80 20.10
C TRP A 106 11.13 4.28 20.12
N ASN A 107 12.27 3.61 20.20
CA ASN A 107 12.31 2.16 20.35
C ASN A 107 12.53 1.79 21.81
N GLU A 108 11.51 1.21 22.44
CA GLU A 108 11.57 0.84 23.87
C GLU A 108 12.66 -0.17 24.20
N PHE A 109 12.97 -1.09 23.28
CA PHE A 109 13.98 -2.12 23.49
C PHE A 109 15.40 -1.55 23.42
N ALA A 110 15.67 -0.68 22.44
CA ALA A 110 16.95 -0.01 22.26
C ALA A 110 17.13 1.23 23.13
N ARG A 111 16.04 1.73 23.75
CA ARG A 111 15.98 2.97 24.55
C ARG A 111 16.58 4.17 23.84
N ARG A 112 16.31 4.27 22.55
CA ARG A 112 16.72 5.39 21.69
C ARG A 112 15.73 5.58 20.57
N ASP A 113 15.78 6.74 19.96
CA ASP A 113 15.10 6.99 18.70
C ASP A 113 15.77 6.17 17.57
N LEU A 114 14.95 5.47 16.80
CA LEU A 114 15.34 4.79 15.57
C LEU A 114 14.68 5.47 14.38
N THR A 115 15.39 5.54 13.26
CA THR A 115 14.80 5.98 12.01
C THR A 115 14.20 4.77 11.29
N CYS A 116 12.89 4.81 11.10
CA CYS A 116 12.10 3.80 10.40
C CYS A 116 11.76 4.32 9.00
N ASP A 117 12.05 3.51 7.99
CA ASP A 117 11.63 3.74 6.61
C ASP A 117 10.48 2.80 6.28
N TYR A 118 9.28 3.36 6.17
CA TYR A 118 8.06 2.67 5.77
C TYR A 118 7.90 2.73 4.26
N PHE A 119 7.53 1.60 3.67
CA PHE A 119 7.07 1.50 2.30
C PHE A 119 5.61 1.09 2.30
N VAL A 120 4.77 1.99 1.82
CA VAL A 120 3.31 1.86 1.84
C VAL A 120 2.86 1.73 0.40
N LYS A 121 2.16 0.63 0.08
CA LYS A 121 1.63 0.38 -1.26
C LYS A 121 0.15 0.04 -1.17
N PHE A 122 -0.71 0.80 -1.82
CA PHE A 122 -2.16 0.62 -1.69
C PHE A 122 -2.90 0.85 -3.00
N ALA A 123 -4.12 0.30 -3.07
CA ALA A 123 -5.10 0.57 -4.11
C ALA A 123 -6.49 0.77 -3.50
N ILE A 124 -7.34 1.55 -4.17
CA ILE A 124 -8.76 1.59 -3.87
C ILE A 124 -9.45 0.49 -4.69
N GLY A 125 -10.15 -0.44 -4.05
CA GLY A 125 -10.97 -1.46 -4.72
C GLY A 125 -12.27 -0.87 -5.27
N LYS A 126 -12.86 -1.50 -6.30
CA LYS A 126 -14.15 -1.08 -6.89
C LYS A 126 -15.31 -1.07 -5.89
N THR A 127 -15.22 -1.85 -4.81
CA THR A 127 -16.20 -1.89 -3.72
C THR A 127 -15.98 -0.79 -2.67
N GLY A 128 -14.98 0.09 -2.86
CA GLY A 128 -14.69 1.19 -1.97
C GLY A 128 -13.90 0.81 -0.72
N ASN A 129 -13.17 -0.31 -0.74
CA ASN A 129 -12.18 -0.64 0.30
C ASN A 129 -10.79 -0.24 -0.17
N VAL A 130 -9.99 0.36 0.71
CA VAL A 130 -8.55 0.54 0.50
C VAL A 130 -7.88 -0.77 0.86
N VAL A 131 -7.11 -1.31 -0.06
CA VAL A 131 -6.39 -2.55 0.16
C VAL A 131 -4.90 -2.28 0.03
N ILE A 132 -4.14 -2.74 1.01
CA ILE A 132 -2.79 -2.25 1.28
C ILE A 132 -1.79 -3.38 1.52
N THR A 133 -0.55 -3.14 1.11
CA THR A 133 0.66 -3.84 1.53
C THR A 133 1.60 -2.84 2.22
N ILE A 134 2.13 -3.17 3.39
CA ILE A 134 3.13 -2.38 4.12
C ILE A 134 4.39 -3.22 4.30
N SER A 135 5.55 -2.58 4.19
CA SER A 135 6.80 -3.09 4.76
C SER A 135 7.52 -1.96 5.50
N CYS A 136 8.32 -2.32 6.50
CA CYS A 136 9.12 -1.37 7.28
C CYS A 136 10.55 -1.89 7.43
N HIS A 137 11.51 -0.98 7.26
CA HIS A 137 12.92 -1.26 7.48
C HIS A 137 13.48 -0.25 8.47
N THR A 138 14.11 -0.74 9.54
CA THR A 138 14.81 0.11 10.51
C THR A 138 16.23 0.35 10.04
N SER A 139 16.65 1.62 10.00
CA SER A 139 18.07 1.97 9.81
C SER A 139 18.80 1.73 11.14
N ASN A 140 19.84 0.89 11.14
CA ASN A 140 20.66 0.61 12.33
C ASN A 140 21.58 1.77 12.72
#